data_AF-A0A9E4EJP2-F1
#
_entry.id   AF-A0A9E4EJP2-F1
#
_cell.length_a   1.000
_cell.length_b   1.000
_cell.length_c   1.000
_cell.angle_alpha   90.00
_cell.angle_beta   90.00
_cell.angle_gamma   90.00
#
_symmetry.space_group_name_H-M   'P 1'
#
loop_
_entity.id
_entity.type
_entity.pdbx_description
1 polymer ?
#
loop_
_entity_poly.entity_id
_entity_poly.type
_entity_poly.pdbx_seq_one_letter_code
_entity_poly.pdbx_strand_id
1 'polypeptide(L)'
;MRVEINKHALDRVPISIIFDDSTVLVNLNYFFMRDRQAVDGTDYRWEDVPVVHPESFTREFAEFCLEHDVKGKFSVVPCPAALGRIDHGLALFSKAQQESWLAMCRELIMPNYDITPEMITHTFVVDLETLQPVDPNLWEQWGWNNLPTDEEELVTNYIALACEILHNVGLTPAGVTSPGGFGNPIDFYARCAENAVRRVTGNPTPYLFKRVSSSGAVDCPVWYPKPERGEAMGEVIAATGDRTGSWTGYGEVDVDYYITSDLQGGRLPEVIDAGDPAVMISHWQGFYGIHNEDRRGFRAFQTIVRRLKERDPNSERSQWRKCSEITNYAIAREMADVKVEEQIITLNLPVQVPEFTLRLRDITVTGVKINGKPLTPALTRAAFQDGTFYRDGDVTLVAFTPENQNVRVEIESH
;
A
#
# COMPACT_ATOMS: atom_id res chain seq x y z
N MET A 1 -23.26 -20.92 18.93
CA MET A 1 -22.10 -20.07 18.59
C MET A 1 -22.00 -19.91 17.10
N ARG A 2 -22.03 -18.67 16.61
CA ARG A 2 -21.63 -18.32 15.24
C ARG A 2 -20.23 -17.72 15.28
N VAL A 3 -19.40 -18.08 14.31
CA VAL A 3 -18.01 -17.65 14.19
C VAL A 3 -17.79 -17.10 12.81
N GLU A 4 -17.23 -15.91 12.72
CA GLU A 4 -16.76 -15.31 11.49
C GLU A 4 -15.34 -14.78 11.68
N ILE A 5 -14.52 -14.83 10.64
CA ILE A 5 -13.26 -14.09 10.63
C ILE A 5 -13.61 -12.63 10.46
N ASN A 6 -13.19 -11.79 11.38
CA ASN A 6 -13.53 -10.38 11.37
C ASN A 6 -12.96 -9.71 10.12
N LYS A 7 -13.65 -8.69 9.61
CA LYS A 7 -13.29 -8.01 8.35
C LYS A 7 -11.84 -7.50 8.37
N HIS A 8 -11.43 -6.92 9.50
CA HIS A 8 -10.08 -6.39 9.74
C HIS A 8 -9.52 -6.88 11.06
N ALA A 9 -8.19 -6.90 11.16
CA ALA A 9 -7.48 -7.15 12.40
C ALA A 9 -7.95 -6.20 13.51
N LEU A 10 -8.13 -6.74 14.72
CA LEU A 10 -8.56 -6.04 15.93
C LEU A 10 -9.89 -5.28 15.83
N ASP A 11 -10.70 -5.52 14.80
CA ASP A 11 -11.89 -4.72 14.50
C ASP A 11 -11.59 -3.23 14.35
N ARG A 12 -10.42 -2.92 13.76
CA ARG A 12 -9.98 -1.57 13.43
C ARG A 12 -9.87 -1.42 11.93
N VAL A 13 -10.50 -0.39 11.39
CA VAL A 13 -10.40 -0.05 9.97
C VAL A 13 -8.95 0.31 9.63
N PRO A 14 -8.33 -0.32 8.62
CA PRO A 14 -7.00 0.04 8.23
C PRO A 14 -7.01 1.40 7.52
N ILE A 15 -6.14 2.29 7.99
CA ILE A 15 -5.78 3.55 7.32
C ILE A 15 -4.42 3.35 6.67
N SER A 16 -4.26 3.84 5.44
CA SER A 16 -2.99 3.77 4.72
C SER A 16 -2.84 4.94 3.77
N ILE A 17 -1.64 5.13 3.22
CA ILE A 17 -1.41 6.09 2.14
C ILE A 17 -0.42 5.55 1.10
N ILE A 18 -0.75 5.78 -0.15
CA ILE A 18 0.04 5.46 -1.32
C ILE A 18 0.74 6.74 -1.80
N PHE A 19 2.07 6.71 -1.82
CA PHE A 19 2.88 7.73 -2.48
C PHE A 19 3.40 7.20 -3.81
N ASP A 20 2.87 7.74 -4.90
CA ASP A 20 3.24 7.43 -6.29
C ASP A 20 4.30 8.41 -6.81
N ASP A 21 4.98 8.03 -7.88
CA ASP A 21 5.95 8.81 -8.65
C ASP A 21 7.26 9.17 -7.93
N SER A 22 7.53 8.61 -6.75
CA SER A 22 8.72 8.97 -6.00
C SER A 22 9.97 8.37 -6.66
N THR A 23 11.09 9.10 -6.65
CA THR A 23 12.34 8.64 -7.30
C THR A 23 13.56 9.00 -6.47
N VAL A 24 14.71 8.41 -6.83
CA VAL A 24 16.03 8.78 -6.28
C VAL A 24 16.39 10.18 -6.75
N LEU A 25 16.09 11.20 -5.93
CA LEU A 25 16.41 12.61 -6.12
C LEU A 25 15.85 13.28 -7.39
N VAL A 26 15.46 12.55 -8.43
CA VAL A 26 14.93 13.11 -9.67
C VAL A 26 13.53 13.69 -9.43
N ASN A 27 13.26 14.84 -10.01
CA ASN A 27 11.89 15.32 -10.14
C ASN A 27 11.27 14.77 -11.41
N LEU A 28 10.58 13.64 -11.29
CA LEU A 28 9.98 12.95 -12.43
C LEU A 28 9.02 13.85 -13.21
N ASN A 29 8.29 14.75 -12.53
CA ASN A 29 7.29 15.61 -13.16
C ASN A 29 7.91 16.63 -14.14
N TYR A 30 9.15 17.09 -13.90
CA TYR A 30 9.89 17.90 -14.88
C TYR A 30 10.04 17.16 -16.21
N PHE A 31 10.52 15.91 -16.16
CA PHE A 31 10.74 15.10 -17.36
C PHE A 31 9.42 14.66 -17.99
N PHE A 32 8.49 14.20 -17.16
CA PHE A 32 7.19 13.73 -17.61
C PHE A 32 6.42 14.81 -18.36
N MET A 33 6.27 16.01 -17.80
CA MET A 33 5.57 17.11 -18.49
C MET A 33 6.30 17.58 -19.74
N ARG A 34 7.64 17.74 -19.69
CA ARG A 34 8.46 18.13 -20.85
C ARG A 34 8.29 17.16 -22.01
N ASP A 35 8.39 15.86 -21.73
CA ASP A 35 8.36 14.82 -22.76
C ASP A 35 6.93 14.58 -23.27
N ARG A 36 5.93 14.72 -22.39
CA ARG A 36 4.51 14.61 -22.75
C ARG A 36 4.02 15.79 -23.59
N GLN A 37 4.50 17.01 -23.32
CA GLN A 37 4.23 18.19 -24.15
C GLN A 37 4.60 17.94 -25.63
N ALA A 38 5.72 17.26 -25.87
CA ALA A 38 6.17 16.93 -27.23
C ALA A 38 5.25 15.93 -27.94
N VAL A 39 4.48 15.14 -27.19
CA VAL A 39 3.56 14.10 -27.70
C VAL A 39 2.14 14.64 -27.86
N ASP A 40 1.57 15.28 -26.83
CA ASP A 40 0.16 15.69 -26.82
C ASP A 40 -0.06 17.17 -27.18
N GLY A 41 1.01 17.98 -27.26
CA GLY A 41 0.95 19.40 -27.63
C GLY A 41 0.36 20.31 -26.55
N THR A 42 0.08 19.79 -25.35
CA THR A 42 -0.39 20.59 -24.22
C THR A 42 0.76 21.46 -23.70
N ASP A 43 0.47 22.73 -23.46
CA ASP A 43 1.43 23.70 -22.90
C ASP A 43 1.57 23.48 -21.39
N TYR A 44 2.39 22.51 -21.00
CA TYR A 44 2.74 22.26 -19.61
C TYR A 44 3.83 23.23 -19.15
N ARG A 45 3.68 23.78 -17.95
CA ARG A 45 4.68 24.66 -17.32
C ARG A 45 5.78 23.83 -16.66
N TRP A 46 6.54 23.06 -17.43
CA TRP A 46 7.57 22.17 -16.88
C TRP A 46 8.85 22.92 -16.50
N GLU A 47 9.11 24.07 -17.10
CA GLU A 47 10.26 24.93 -16.82
C GLU A 47 10.24 25.54 -15.42
N ASP A 48 9.06 25.63 -14.80
CA ASP A 48 8.88 26.14 -13.44
C ASP A 48 9.24 25.10 -12.37
N VAL A 49 9.39 23.83 -12.76
CA VAL A 49 9.63 22.70 -11.85
C VAL A 49 11.13 22.40 -11.78
N PRO A 50 11.73 22.26 -10.58
CA PRO A 50 13.14 21.91 -10.45
C PRO A 50 13.37 20.48 -10.93
N VAL A 51 14.53 20.22 -11.53
CA VAL A 51 14.94 18.88 -12.02
C VAL A 51 15.12 17.85 -10.89
N VAL A 52 15.28 18.32 -9.64
CA VAL A 52 15.67 17.51 -8.48
C VAL A 52 14.77 17.79 -7.28
N HIS A 53 14.38 16.74 -6.57
CA HIS A 53 13.83 16.81 -5.21
C HIS A 53 14.96 16.76 -4.18
N PRO A 54 14.96 17.64 -3.17
CA PRO A 54 15.98 17.60 -2.13
C PRO A 54 15.77 16.38 -1.23
N GLU A 55 16.86 15.64 -0.93
CA GLU A 55 16.82 14.53 0.05
C GLU A 55 16.25 14.98 1.40
N SER A 56 16.54 16.22 1.81
CA SER A 56 16.06 16.76 3.08
C SER A 56 14.54 16.77 3.21
N PHE A 57 13.80 16.94 2.11
CA PHE A 57 12.35 16.85 2.15
C PHE A 57 11.88 15.40 2.38
N THR A 58 12.44 14.43 1.64
CA THR A 58 12.09 13.01 1.84
C THR A 58 12.42 12.57 3.27
N ARG A 59 13.54 13.03 3.82
CA ARG A 59 13.94 12.75 5.21
C ARG A 59 12.95 13.33 6.22
N GLU A 60 12.60 14.61 6.10
CA GLU A 60 11.63 15.27 6.99
C GLU A 60 10.25 14.60 6.94
N PHE A 61 9.80 14.23 5.74
CA PHE A 61 8.59 13.43 5.56
C PHE A 61 8.68 12.07 6.27
N ALA A 62 9.79 11.35 6.10
CA ALA A 62 9.99 10.03 6.69
C ALA A 62 10.01 10.09 8.22
N GLU A 63 10.74 11.06 8.78
CA GLU A 63 10.81 11.31 10.23
C GLU A 63 9.43 11.64 10.81
N PHE A 64 8.66 12.51 10.13
CA PHE A 64 7.27 12.79 10.52
C PHE A 64 6.42 11.51 10.52
N CYS A 65 6.53 10.67 9.50
CA CYS A 65 5.73 9.46 9.42
C CYS A 65 6.10 8.43 10.50
N LEU A 66 7.39 8.33 10.86
CA LEU A 66 7.83 7.50 11.98
C LEU A 66 7.29 8.01 13.32
N GLU A 67 7.38 9.31 13.56
CA GLU A 67 6.88 9.94 14.80
C GLU A 67 5.37 9.70 14.99
N HIS A 68 4.61 9.72 13.90
CA HIS A 68 3.15 9.60 13.92
C HIS A 68 2.63 8.18 13.60
N ASP A 69 3.51 7.19 13.45
CA ASP A 69 3.20 5.81 13.02
C ASP A 69 2.32 5.76 11.75
N VAL A 70 2.52 6.71 10.84
CA VAL A 70 1.84 6.74 9.55
C VAL A 70 2.46 5.68 8.66
N LYS A 71 1.62 4.81 8.11
CA LYS A 71 2.04 3.68 7.28
C LYS A 71 1.41 3.68 5.91
N GLY A 72 2.06 2.99 4.98
CA GLY A 72 1.45 2.68 3.69
C GLY A 72 2.43 2.13 2.68
N LYS A 73 2.46 2.73 1.49
CA LYS A 73 3.33 2.34 0.39
C LYS A 73 4.04 3.56 -0.20
N PHE A 74 5.31 3.37 -0.57
CA PHE A 74 6.15 4.36 -1.22
C PHE A 74 6.71 3.77 -2.53
N SER A 75 6.35 4.35 -3.66
CA SER A 75 6.94 3.97 -4.97
C SER A 75 8.41 4.38 -5.01
N VAL A 76 9.22 3.61 -5.73
CA VAL A 76 10.50 4.12 -6.23
C VAL A 76 10.60 3.75 -7.70
N VAL A 77 10.66 4.74 -8.59
CA VAL A 77 10.84 4.46 -10.01
C VAL A 77 12.26 3.93 -10.26
N PRO A 78 12.44 2.71 -10.79
CA PRO A 78 13.74 2.06 -10.97
C PRO A 78 14.69 2.74 -11.97
N CYS A 79 14.13 3.30 -13.04
CA CYS A 79 14.86 4.00 -14.10
C CYS A 79 14.17 5.34 -14.39
N PRO A 80 14.17 6.30 -13.46
CA PRO A 80 13.32 7.48 -13.53
C PRO A 80 13.53 8.25 -14.84
N ALA A 81 12.45 8.43 -15.60
CA ALA A 81 12.46 9.09 -16.92
C ALA A 81 13.48 8.50 -17.92
N ALA A 82 13.76 7.19 -17.83
CA ALA A 82 14.77 6.50 -18.63
C ALA A 82 16.20 7.10 -18.52
N LEU A 83 16.53 7.79 -17.42
CA LEU A 83 17.83 8.43 -17.19
C LEU A 83 18.94 7.45 -16.76
N GLY A 84 18.61 6.18 -16.59
CA GLY A 84 19.53 5.13 -16.14
C GLY A 84 18.96 4.35 -14.95
N ARG A 85 19.59 3.22 -14.61
CA ARG A 85 19.16 2.36 -13.51
C ARG A 85 19.69 2.87 -12.18
N ILE A 86 18.84 2.89 -11.15
CA ILE A 86 19.27 3.29 -9.82
C ILE A 86 20.23 2.29 -9.15
N ASP A 87 20.32 1.05 -9.62
CA ASP A 87 21.29 0.07 -9.10
C ASP A 87 22.68 0.17 -9.72
N HIS A 88 22.85 0.99 -10.78
CA HIS A 88 24.15 1.29 -11.39
C HIS A 88 24.65 2.71 -11.08
N GLY A 89 23.80 3.55 -10.48
CA GLY A 89 24.07 4.97 -10.30
C GLY A 89 23.50 5.82 -11.43
N LEU A 90 22.91 6.97 -11.09
CA LEU A 90 22.45 7.96 -12.06
C LEU A 90 23.56 8.99 -12.31
N ALA A 91 23.89 9.26 -13.58
CA ALA A 91 24.96 10.18 -13.94
C ALA A 91 24.74 11.63 -13.44
N LEU A 92 23.51 11.99 -13.08
CA LEU A 92 23.14 13.30 -12.52
C LEU A 92 23.68 13.50 -11.09
N PHE A 93 23.97 12.43 -10.35
CA PHE A 93 24.33 12.50 -8.94
C PHE A 93 25.66 11.82 -8.66
N SER A 94 26.36 12.28 -7.63
CA SER A 94 27.49 11.52 -7.11
C SER A 94 26.99 10.23 -6.46
N LYS A 95 27.85 9.19 -6.49
CA LYS A 95 27.58 7.94 -5.77
C LYS A 95 27.23 8.17 -4.30
N ALA A 96 27.88 9.12 -3.64
CA ALA A 96 27.64 9.45 -2.24
C ALA A 96 26.22 10.01 -2.00
N GLN A 97 25.73 10.89 -2.87
CA GLN A 97 24.37 11.42 -2.78
C GLN A 97 23.31 10.33 -2.97
N GLN A 98 23.52 9.47 -3.97
CA GLN A 98 22.60 8.38 -4.25
C GLN A 98 22.56 7.36 -3.10
N GLU A 99 23.72 6.97 -2.57
CA GLU A 99 23.74 6.04 -1.43
C GLU A 99 23.17 6.66 -0.16
N SER A 100 23.36 7.97 0.07
CA SER A 100 22.72 8.69 1.18
C SER A 100 21.19 8.59 1.10
N TRP A 101 20.61 8.85 -0.07
CA TRP A 101 19.17 8.73 -0.29
C TRP A 101 18.67 7.28 -0.14
N LEU A 102 19.39 6.30 -0.71
CA LEU A 102 19.02 4.89 -0.61
C LEU A 102 19.13 4.36 0.82
N ALA A 103 20.13 4.79 1.58
CA ALA A 103 20.25 4.46 3.01
C ALA A 103 19.10 5.07 3.81
N MET A 104 18.77 6.35 3.56
CA MET A 104 17.63 7.02 4.18
C MET A 104 16.31 6.31 3.91
N CYS A 105 16.05 5.85 2.68
CA CYS A 105 14.86 5.07 2.38
C CYS A 105 14.80 3.75 3.17
N ARG A 106 15.94 3.04 3.27
CA ARG A 106 16.02 1.80 4.05
C ARG A 106 15.79 2.02 5.55
N GLU A 107 16.34 3.09 6.09
CA GLU A 107 16.31 3.38 7.53
C GLU A 107 15.03 4.07 7.98
N LEU A 108 14.45 4.95 7.15
CA LEU A 108 13.36 5.84 7.56
C LEU A 108 12.04 5.61 6.83
N ILE A 109 12.06 5.15 5.57
CA ILE A 109 10.83 4.88 4.79
C ILE A 109 10.35 3.46 5.03
N MET A 110 11.20 2.46 4.79
CA MET A 110 10.83 1.03 4.85
C MET A 110 10.25 0.53 6.20
N PRO A 111 10.57 1.11 7.38
CA PRO A 111 9.93 0.68 8.62
C PRO A 111 8.40 0.80 8.56
N ASN A 112 7.89 1.90 7.97
CA ASN A 112 6.45 2.19 7.92
C ASN A 112 5.83 2.05 6.53
N TYR A 113 6.64 1.89 5.49
CA TYR A 113 6.15 1.80 4.12
C TYR A 113 6.61 0.53 3.43
N ASP A 114 5.72 -0.08 2.65
CA ASP A 114 6.10 -1.01 1.60
C ASP A 114 6.78 -0.26 0.45
N ILE A 115 7.74 -0.91 -0.20
CA ILE A 115 8.29 -0.42 -1.47
C ILE A 115 7.61 -1.14 -2.63
N THR A 116 7.34 -0.41 -3.71
CA THR A 116 6.97 -1.00 -5.00
C THR A 116 7.65 -0.26 -6.15
N PRO A 117 8.01 -0.93 -7.26
CA PRO A 117 8.25 -0.20 -8.49
C PRO A 117 6.94 0.38 -9.02
N GLU A 118 7.06 1.43 -9.81
CA GLU A 118 5.98 1.98 -10.62
C GLU A 118 6.36 1.81 -12.09
N MET A 119 6.43 0.53 -12.45
CA MET A 119 7.12 -0.01 -13.63
C MET A 119 8.58 0.45 -13.73
N ILE A 120 9.19 0.42 -14.92
CA ILE A 120 10.63 0.65 -15.06
C ILE A 120 10.91 2.15 -15.10
N THR A 121 10.23 2.91 -15.96
CA THR A 121 10.60 4.30 -16.24
C THR A 121 9.57 5.33 -15.81
N HIS A 122 8.32 4.90 -15.62
CA HIS A 122 7.14 5.74 -15.47
C HIS A 122 6.91 6.71 -16.65
N THR A 123 7.54 6.42 -17.79
CA THR A 123 7.49 7.20 -19.03
C THR A 123 7.45 6.23 -20.21
N PHE A 124 8.58 6.02 -20.88
CA PHE A 124 8.71 5.21 -22.09
C PHE A 124 8.78 3.72 -21.77
N VAL A 125 8.20 2.90 -22.65
CA VAL A 125 8.53 1.47 -22.68
C VAL A 125 9.97 1.34 -23.19
N VAL A 126 10.75 0.46 -22.55
CA VAL A 126 12.17 0.28 -22.84
C VAL A 126 12.48 -1.16 -23.20
N ASP A 127 13.50 -1.33 -24.03
CA ASP A 127 14.08 -2.64 -24.33
C ASP A 127 14.79 -3.19 -23.09
N LEU A 128 14.56 -4.45 -22.74
CA LEU A 128 15.03 -5.02 -21.47
C LEU A 128 16.54 -5.22 -21.38
N GLU A 129 17.23 -5.29 -22.53
CA GLU A 129 18.69 -5.46 -22.58
C GLU A 129 19.40 -4.10 -22.54
N THR A 130 18.96 -3.16 -23.38
CA THR A 130 19.62 -1.87 -23.58
C THR A 130 19.08 -0.75 -22.68
N LEU A 131 17.87 -0.93 -22.15
CA LEU A 131 17.07 0.09 -21.46
C LEU A 131 16.88 1.39 -22.22
N GLN A 132 16.98 1.33 -23.55
CA GLN A 132 16.61 2.45 -24.42
C GLN A 132 15.11 2.39 -24.75
N PRO A 133 14.44 3.54 -24.94
CA PRO A 133 13.06 3.55 -25.41
C PRO A 133 12.89 2.71 -26.68
N VAL A 134 11.92 1.79 -26.70
CA VAL A 134 11.63 0.98 -27.90
C VAL A 134 11.02 1.83 -29.02
N ASP A 135 10.20 2.80 -28.63
CA ASP A 135 9.60 3.82 -29.49
C ASP A 135 9.40 5.07 -28.61
N PRO A 136 9.85 6.27 -29.04
CA PRO A 136 9.65 7.51 -28.28
C PRO A 136 8.16 7.86 -28.04
N ASN A 137 7.22 7.25 -28.76
CA ASN A 137 5.79 7.45 -28.58
C ASN A 137 5.10 6.31 -27.82
N LEU A 138 5.80 5.22 -27.51
CA LEU A 138 5.24 4.12 -26.72
C LEU A 138 5.57 4.29 -25.24
N TRP A 139 4.56 4.64 -24.47
CA TRP A 139 4.68 4.91 -23.04
C TRP A 139 4.05 3.79 -22.22
N GLU A 140 4.59 3.53 -21.02
CA GLU A 140 4.03 2.55 -20.10
C GLU A 140 2.56 2.91 -19.78
N GLN A 141 2.29 4.20 -19.56
CA GLN A 141 0.95 4.69 -19.25
C GLN A 141 0.01 4.75 -20.45
N TRP A 142 0.54 4.89 -21.67
CA TRP A 142 -0.20 5.17 -22.90
C TRP A 142 0.40 4.47 -24.11
N GLY A 143 -0.43 3.72 -24.84
CA GLY A 143 0.02 2.89 -25.96
C GLY A 143 0.35 1.48 -25.51
N TRP A 144 1.05 1.30 -24.37
CA TRP A 144 1.29 -0.01 -23.77
C TRP A 144 0.42 -0.31 -22.55
N ASN A 145 -0.57 0.54 -22.29
CA ASN A 145 -1.52 0.36 -21.20
C ASN A 145 -2.52 -0.78 -21.42
N ASN A 146 -2.72 -1.18 -22.68
CA ASN A 146 -3.37 -2.43 -23.05
C ASN A 146 -2.27 -3.46 -23.29
N LEU A 147 -2.04 -4.32 -22.31
CA LEU A 147 -0.93 -5.27 -22.31
C LEU A 147 -1.13 -6.35 -23.38
N PRO A 148 -0.05 -6.81 -24.03
CA PRO A 148 -0.10 -7.89 -25.00
C PRO A 148 -0.35 -9.22 -24.29
N THR A 149 -1.62 -9.66 -24.25
CA THR A 149 -2.02 -10.87 -23.51
C THR A 149 -1.46 -12.17 -24.08
N ASP A 150 -0.99 -12.14 -25.33
CA ASP A 150 -0.29 -13.22 -26.02
C ASP A 150 1.22 -13.27 -25.71
N GLU A 151 1.76 -12.27 -25.00
CA GLU A 151 3.18 -12.15 -24.63
C GLU A 151 3.37 -12.09 -23.10
N GLU A 152 2.77 -13.03 -22.35
CA GLU A 152 2.84 -13.09 -20.88
C GLU A 152 4.27 -13.02 -20.33
N GLU A 153 5.21 -13.72 -20.96
CA GLU A 153 6.61 -13.74 -20.52
C GLU A 153 7.29 -12.37 -20.70
N LEU A 154 6.99 -11.64 -21.78
CA LEU A 154 7.52 -10.29 -22.00
C LEU A 154 7.06 -9.34 -20.88
N VAL A 155 5.76 -9.32 -20.59
CA VAL A 155 5.19 -8.46 -19.55
C VAL A 155 5.70 -8.86 -18.17
N THR A 156 5.78 -10.16 -17.88
CA THR A 156 6.34 -10.66 -16.62
C THR A 156 7.81 -10.28 -16.47
N ASN A 157 8.63 -10.40 -17.52
CA ASN A 157 10.04 -10.04 -17.49
C ASN A 157 10.24 -8.53 -17.33
N TYR A 158 9.37 -7.71 -17.92
CA TYR A 158 9.37 -6.26 -17.74
C TYR A 158 9.11 -5.86 -16.29
N ILE A 159 8.07 -6.43 -15.68
CA ILE A 159 7.76 -6.18 -14.26
C ILE A 159 8.86 -6.75 -13.36
N ALA A 160 9.41 -7.92 -13.69
CA ALA A 160 10.48 -8.54 -12.91
C ALA A 160 11.73 -7.67 -12.91
N LEU A 161 12.13 -7.11 -14.06
CA LEU A 161 13.28 -6.22 -14.16
C LEU A 161 13.10 -4.96 -13.29
N ALA A 162 11.90 -4.37 -13.28
CA ALA A 162 11.57 -3.26 -12.40
C ALA A 162 11.78 -3.63 -10.92
N CYS A 163 11.31 -4.81 -10.51
CA CYS A 163 11.48 -5.34 -9.16
C CYS A 163 12.95 -5.64 -8.83
N GLU A 164 13.71 -6.23 -9.76
CA GLU A 164 15.12 -6.60 -9.59
C GLU A 164 15.98 -5.38 -9.32
N ILE A 165 15.79 -4.30 -10.07
CA ILE A 165 16.53 -3.05 -9.86
C ILE A 165 16.35 -2.53 -8.43
N LEU A 166 15.12 -2.51 -7.91
CA LEU A 166 14.87 -2.07 -6.54
C LEU A 166 15.45 -3.05 -5.51
N HIS A 167 15.32 -4.36 -5.76
CA HIS A 167 15.86 -5.38 -4.89
C HIS A 167 17.39 -5.29 -4.76
N ASN A 168 18.09 -5.04 -5.87
CA ASN A 168 19.55 -4.89 -5.93
C ASN A 168 20.07 -3.74 -5.03
N VAL A 169 19.28 -2.68 -4.87
CA VAL A 169 19.59 -1.56 -3.97
C VAL A 169 18.97 -1.73 -2.57
N GLY A 170 18.56 -2.94 -2.20
CA GLY A 170 18.00 -3.25 -0.88
C GLY A 170 16.64 -2.61 -0.60
N LEU A 171 15.92 -2.19 -1.64
CA LEU A 171 14.55 -1.69 -1.57
C LEU A 171 13.59 -2.78 -2.07
N THR A 172 13.65 -3.97 -1.45
CA THR A 172 12.90 -5.16 -1.87
C THR A 172 11.40 -4.88 -2.00
N PRO A 173 10.80 -5.07 -3.19
CA PRO A 173 9.39 -4.80 -3.39
C PRO A 173 8.46 -5.75 -2.61
N ALA A 174 7.41 -5.20 -2.01
CA ALA A 174 6.30 -6.00 -1.45
C ALA A 174 5.16 -6.21 -2.47
N GLY A 175 5.18 -5.46 -3.57
CA GLY A 175 4.14 -5.44 -4.59
C GLY A 175 4.55 -4.56 -5.78
N VAL A 176 3.60 -4.16 -6.60
CA VAL A 176 3.80 -3.28 -7.77
C VAL A 176 2.76 -2.16 -7.83
N THR A 177 3.13 -1.03 -8.42
CA THR A 177 2.23 0.09 -8.73
C THR A 177 2.07 0.20 -10.23
N SER A 178 0.84 0.36 -10.69
CA SER A 178 0.52 0.67 -12.07
C SER A 178 0.70 2.19 -12.31
N PRO A 179 1.62 2.62 -13.19
CA PRO A 179 1.71 4.01 -13.60
C PRO A 179 0.51 4.37 -14.46
N GLY A 180 -0.30 5.33 -13.99
CA GLY A 180 -1.45 5.88 -14.72
C GLY A 180 -2.33 4.82 -15.39
N GLY A 181 -2.24 4.69 -16.72
CA GLY A 181 -3.06 3.77 -17.50
C GLY A 181 -2.64 2.30 -17.46
N PHE A 182 -1.40 1.97 -17.08
CA PHE A 182 -0.76 0.67 -17.27
C PHE A 182 -1.55 -0.53 -16.70
N GLY A 183 -1.50 -1.71 -17.33
CA GLY A 183 -2.02 -2.92 -16.70
C GLY A 183 -3.49 -3.24 -17.00
N ASN A 184 -3.95 -3.04 -18.24
CA ASN A 184 -5.23 -3.58 -18.71
C ASN A 184 -4.99 -4.77 -19.66
N PRO A 185 -5.79 -5.85 -19.62
CA PRO A 185 -6.82 -6.10 -18.61
C PRO A 185 -6.20 -6.46 -17.24
N ILE A 186 -6.91 -6.12 -16.16
CA ILE A 186 -6.37 -6.18 -14.79
C ILE A 186 -6.05 -7.60 -14.34
N ASP A 187 -6.81 -8.62 -14.76
CA ASP A 187 -6.55 -10.01 -14.42
C ASP A 187 -5.20 -10.47 -14.99
N PHE A 188 -4.95 -10.18 -16.28
CA PHE A 188 -3.68 -10.49 -16.92
C PHE A 188 -2.51 -9.76 -16.25
N TYR A 189 -2.68 -8.48 -15.92
CA TYR A 189 -1.68 -7.73 -15.17
C TYR A 189 -1.41 -8.36 -13.79
N ALA A 190 -2.45 -8.71 -13.04
CA ALA A 190 -2.33 -9.34 -11.72
C ALA A 190 -1.52 -10.65 -11.79
N ARG A 191 -1.77 -11.48 -12.81
CA ARG A 191 -1.02 -12.74 -13.03
C ARG A 191 0.46 -12.48 -13.35
N CYS A 192 0.75 -11.56 -14.27
CA CYS A 192 2.13 -11.21 -14.61
C CYS A 192 2.89 -10.62 -13.40
N ALA A 193 2.24 -9.72 -12.67
CA ALA A 193 2.80 -9.08 -11.49
C ALA A 193 3.06 -10.09 -10.36
N GLU A 194 2.11 -11.00 -10.09
CA GLU A 194 2.26 -12.08 -9.12
C GLU A 194 3.53 -12.92 -9.43
N ASN A 195 3.65 -13.37 -10.68
CA ASN A 195 4.78 -14.17 -11.13
C ASN A 195 6.11 -13.40 -11.04
N ALA A 196 6.12 -12.14 -11.46
CA ALA A 196 7.31 -11.28 -11.45
C ALA A 196 7.81 -11.01 -10.03
N VAL A 197 6.95 -10.50 -9.13
CA VAL A 197 7.36 -10.16 -7.76
C VAL A 197 7.83 -11.41 -7.02
N ARG A 198 7.12 -12.53 -7.16
CA ARG A 198 7.51 -13.79 -6.51
C ARG A 198 8.82 -14.34 -7.04
N ARG A 199 9.06 -14.26 -8.36
CA ARG A 199 10.33 -14.70 -8.98
C ARG A 199 11.53 -13.96 -8.38
N VAL A 200 11.38 -12.66 -8.13
CA VAL A 200 12.47 -11.79 -7.66
C VAL A 200 12.65 -11.87 -6.14
N THR A 201 11.54 -11.85 -5.39
CA THR A 201 11.58 -11.63 -3.94
C THR A 201 11.26 -12.86 -3.10
N GLY A 202 10.68 -13.90 -3.72
CA GLY A 202 10.12 -15.04 -3.02
C GLY A 202 8.84 -14.74 -2.23
N ASN A 203 8.29 -13.51 -2.30
CA ASN A 203 7.08 -13.13 -1.59
C ASN A 203 5.88 -14.00 -2.06
N PRO A 204 5.23 -14.79 -1.17
CA PRO A 204 4.12 -15.64 -1.54
C PRO A 204 2.82 -14.86 -1.80
N THR A 205 2.67 -13.70 -1.16
CA THR A 205 1.45 -12.87 -1.16
C THR A 205 1.75 -11.41 -1.54
N PRO A 206 2.31 -11.15 -2.73
CA PRO A 206 2.50 -9.79 -3.21
C PRO A 206 1.16 -9.08 -3.43
N TYR A 207 1.21 -7.77 -3.64
CA TYR A 207 0.03 -6.99 -4.01
C TYR A 207 0.26 -6.08 -5.22
N LEU A 208 -0.82 -5.61 -5.83
CA LEU A 208 -0.79 -4.51 -6.79
C LEU A 208 -1.62 -3.33 -6.32
N PHE A 209 -1.24 -2.15 -6.77
CA PHE A 209 -2.08 -0.97 -6.78
C PHE A 209 -2.35 -0.53 -8.23
N LYS A 210 -3.62 -0.25 -8.55
CA LYS A 210 -4.06 0.27 -9.86
C LYS A 210 -5.35 1.08 -9.78
N ARG A 211 -6.31 0.65 -8.95
CA ARG A 211 -7.66 1.24 -8.95
C ARG A 211 -7.85 2.26 -7.83
N VAL A 212 -8.65 3.27 -8.15
CA VAL A 212 -9.12 4.29 -7.21
C VAL A 212 -10.65 4.27 -7.18
N SER A 213 -11.23 4.20 -5.99
CA SER A 213 -12.66 4.30 -5.71
C SER A 213 -12.93 5.58 -4.95
N SER A 214 -13.16 6.68 -5.69
CA SER A 214 -13.35 8.02 -5.12
C SER A 214 -14.72 8.24 -4.45
N SER A 215 -15.63 7.25 -4.51
CA SER A 215 -16.94 7.25 -3.86
C SER A 215 -17.46 5.83 -3.66
N GLY A 216 -18.28 5.61 -2.64
CA GLY A 216 -18.88 4.30 -2.39
C GLY A 216 -17.92 3.31 -1.71
N ALA A 217 -18.19 2.03 -1.86
CA ALA A 217 -17.46 0.97 -1.16
C ALA A 217 -16.01 0.83 -1.66
N VAL A 218 -15.13 0.38 -0.75
CA VAL A 218 -13.73 0.06 -1.04
C VAL A 218 -13.45 -1.38 -0.62
N ASP A 219 -13.11 -2.21 -1.60
CA ASP A 219 -12.80 -3.64 -1.39
C ASP A 219 -11.29 -3.89 -1.32
N CYS A 220 -10.93 -5.09 -0.87
CA CYS A 220 -9.57 -5.67 -1.00
C CYS A 220 -9.65 -6.98 -1.78
N PRO A 221 -9.65 -6.93 -3.13
CA PRO A 221 -9.69 -8.12 -3.96
C PRO A 221 -8.49 -9.05 -3.73
N VAL A 222 -8.74 -10.34 -3.86
CA VAL A 222 -7.71 -11.38 -3.88
C VAL A 222 -7.77 -12.08 -5.24
N TRP A 223 -6.61 -12.19 -5.85
CA TRP A 223 -6.41 -12.77 -7.18
C TRP A 223 -5.63 -14.07 -7.04
N TYR A 224 -6.03 -15.07 -7.84
CA TYR A 224 -5.35 -16.36 -7.96
C TYR A 224 -5.01 -17.06 -6.62
N PRO A 225 -5.97 -17.19 -5.67
CA PRO A 225 -5.69 -17.87 -4.41
C PRO A 225 -5.32 -19.34 -4.64
N LYS A 226 -4.21 -19.76 -4.03
CA LYS A 226 -3.67 -21.15 -4.05
C LYS A 226 -3.46 -21.63 -2.60
N PRO A 227 -4.54 -22.04 -1.89
CA PRO A 227 -4.50 -22.43 -0.48
C PRO A 227 -3.48 -23.51 -0.14
N GLU A 228 -3.26 -24.45 -1.05
CA GLU A 228 -2.29 -25.52 -0.89
C GLU A 228 -0.83 -25.06 -0.90
N ARG A 229 -0.57 -23.83 -1.38
CA ARG A 229 0.77 -23.20 -1.43
C ARG A 229 0.90 -21.98 -0.52
N GLY A 230 -0.19 -21.49 0.07
CA GLY A 230 -0.21 -20.21 0.78
C GLY A 230 0.12 -19.02 -0.12
N GLU A 231 -0.20 -19.12 -1.42
CA GLU A 231 0.12 -18.11 -2.43
C GLU A 231 -1.16 -17.42 -2.92
N ALA A 232 -1.10 -16.11 -3.12
CA ALA A 232 -2.14 -15.32 -3.77
C ALA A 232 -1.56 -13.97 -4.21
N MET A 233 -2.36 -13.16 -4.92
CA MET A 233 -2.03 -11.78 -5.23
C MET A 233 -3.10 -10.86 -4.66
N GLY A 234 -2.72 -9.94 -3.79
CA GLY A 234 -3.64 -8.95 -3.23
C GLY A 234 -3.82 -7.74 -4.15
N GLU A 235 -4.92 -7.03 -3.98
CA GLU A 235 -5.06 -5.69 -4.54
C GLU A 235 -5.43 -4.70 -3.44
N VAL A 236 -4.70 -3.58 -3.43
CA VAL A 236 -5.07 -2.40 -2.65
C VAL A 236 -5.76 -1.41 -3.59
N ILE A 237 -6.88 -0.84 -3.12
CA ILE A 237 -7.65 0.18 -3.85
C ILE A 237 -7.60 1.47 -3.03
N ALA A 238 -7.22 2.57 -3.68
CA ALA A 238 -7.26 3.87 -3.01
C ALA A 238 -8.70 4.36 -2.89
N ALA A 239 -9.07 4.86 -1.72
CA ALA A 239 -10.40 5.38 -1.39
C ALA A 239 -10.58 6.85 -1.78
N THR A 240 -9.49 7.54 -2.14
CA THR A 240 -9.47 8.98 -2.44
C THR A 240 -8.82 9.23 -3.79
N GLY A 241 -9.17 10.32 -4.46
CA GLY A 241 -8.27 10.93 -5.45
C GLY A 241 -7.14 11.71 -4.77
N ASP A 242 -6.17 12.17 -5.55
CA ASP A 242 -5.13 13.10 -5.07
C ASP A 242 -5.69 14.54 -5.03
N ARG A 243 -5.86 15.06 -3.81
CA ARG A 243 -6.08 16.48 -3.50
C ARG A 243 -5.01 17.01 -2.55
N THR A 244 -3.80 16.47 -2.65
CA THR A 244 -2.58 16.89 -1.94
C THR A 244 -1.61 17.62 -2.88
N GLY A 245 -2.06 18.02 -4.07
CA GLY A 245 -1.28 18.85 -5.01
C GLY A 245 -1.26 18.30 -6.44
N SER A 246 -1.85 17.12 -6.70
CA SER A 246 -1.91 16.42 -7.99
C SER A 246 -0.54 16.00 -8.54
N TRP A 247 -0.52 15.06 -9.49
CA TRP A 247 0.70 14.65 -10.21
C TRP A 247 1.46 15.80 -10.89
N THR A 248 0.77 16.88 -11.28
CA THR A 248 1.40 18.05 -11.93
C THR A 248 2.12 18.99 -10.97
N GLY A 249 1.85 18.91 -9.67
CA GLY A 249 2.30 19.93 -8.71
C GLY A 249 1.50 21.24 -8.71
N TYR A 250 0.58 21.45 -9.67
CA TYR A 250 -0.24 22.66 -9.77
C TYR A 250 -1.62 22.54 -9.15
N GLY A 251 -2.07 21.33 -8.83
CA GLY A 251 -3.40 21.06 -8.27
C GLY A 251 -3.67 21.79 -6.96
N GLU A 252 -4.94 22.11 -6.71
CA GLU A 252 -5.36 22.67 -5.42
C GLU A 252 -5.31 21.60 -4.33
N VAL A 253 -4.96 22.05 -3.13
CA VAL A 253 -4.91 21.21 -1.93
C VAL A 253 -6.18 21.41 -1.13
N ASP A 254 -6.82 20.31 -0.76
CA ASP A 254 -8.12 20.32 -0.08
C ASP A 254 -8.14 19.31 1.06
N VAL A 255 -7.92 19.79 2.29
CA VAL A 255 -7.93 18.95 3.51
C VAL A 255 -9.36 18.47 3.82
N ASP A 256 -10.36 19.32 3.58
CA ASP A 256 -11.76 19.03 3.96
C ASP A 256 -12.37 17.95 3.06
N TYR A 257 -11.86 17.77 1.84
CA TYR A 257 -12.14 16.58 1.03
C TYR A 257 -11.79 15.27 1.75
N TYR A 258 -10.67 15.23 2.48
CA TYR A 258 -10.26 14.04 3.22
C TYR A 258 -10.98 13.93 4.57
N ILE A 259 -10.91 15.00 5.38
CA ILE A 259 -11.54 15.07 6.69
C ILE A 259 -11.77 16.53 7.06
N THR A 260 -13.03 16.91 7.33
CA THR A 260 -13.43 18.28 7.68
C THR A 260 -12.92 18.70 9.06
N SER A 261 -12.93 20.02 9.35
CA SER A 261 -12.45 20.55 10.64
C SER A 261 -13.27 20.13 11.85
N ASP A 262 -14.56 19.80 11.68
CA ASP A 262 -15.42 19.22 12.72
C ASP A 262 -15.24 17.70 12.88
N LEU A 263 -14.34 17.13 12.07
CA LEU A 263 -13.95 15.72 12.02
C LEU A 263 -15.07 14.79 11.53
N GLN A 264 -16.26 15.29 11.17
CA GLN A 264 -17.43 14.46 10.87
C GLN A 264 -17.59 14.14 9.37
N GLY A 265 -17.10 15.02 8.50
CA GLY A 265 -17.25 14.92 7.05
C GLY A 265 -15.94 14.69 6.31
N GLY A 266 -16.04 14.56 5.00
CA GLY A 266 -14.94 14.17 4.11
C GLY A 266 -14.93 12.68 3.84
N ARG A 267 -14.07 12.27 2.90
CA ARG A 267 -14.02 10.89 2.40
C ARG A 267 -13.52 9.89 3.44
N LEU A 268 -12.59 10.28 4.33
CA LEU A 268 -12.03 9.35 5.31
C LEU A 268 -13.04 8.99 6.41
N PRO A 269 -13.78 9.93 7.04
CA PRO A 269 -14.87 9.56 7.94
C PRO A 269 -15.92 8.65 7.31
N GLU A 270 -16.34 8.93 6.06
CA GLU A 270 -17.31 8.09 5.34
C GLU A 270 -16.83 6.63 5.23
N VAL A 271 -15.61 6.43 4.77
CA VAL A 271 -15.02 5.11 4.54
C VAL A 271 -14.75 4.37 5.85
N ILE A 272 -14.25 5.08 6.86
CA ILE A 272 -14.00 4.52 8.21
C ILE A 272 -15.32 4.09 8.86
N ASP A 273 -16.36 4.91 8.79
CA ASP A 273 -17.65 4.60 9.41
C ASP A 273 -18.37 3.44 8.68
N ALA A 274 -18.12 3.27 7.37
CA ALA A 274 -18.56 2.12 6.60
C ALA A 274 -17.77 0.82 6.91
N GLY A 275 -16.64 0.92 7.62
CA GLY A 275 -15.78 -0.22 7.92
C GLY A 275 -14.92 -0.65 6.73
N ASP A 276 -14.68 0.22 5.76
CA ASP A 276 -13.90 -0.05 4.55
C ASP A 276 -12.46 0.46 4.69
N PRO A 277 -11.45 -0.13 4.01
CA PRO A 277 -10.08 0.36 4.05
C PRO A 277 -9.96 1.83 3.60
N ALA A 278 -9.44 2.68 4.47
CA ALA A 278 -9.25 4.11 4.24
C ALA A 278 -7.85 4.38 3.67
N VAL A 279 -7.62 3.95 2.44
CA VAL A 279 -6.32 4.11 1.75
C VAL A 279 -6.31 5.40 0.93
N MET A 280 -5.43 6.34 1.28
CA MET A 280 -5.22 7.57 0.52
C MET A 280 -4.25 7.33 -0.65
N ILE A 281 -4.29 8.23 -1.64
CA ILE A 281 -3.26 8.35 -2.69
C ILE A 281 -2.78 9.81 -2.77
N SER A 282 -1.49 9.95 -3.00
CA SER A 282 -0.83 11.20 -3.34
C SER A 282 0.29 10.92 -4.35
N HIS A 283 0.53 11.86 -5.26
CA HIS A 283 1.71 11.83 -6.13
C HIS A 283 2.82 12.68 -5.49
N TRP A 284 4.05 12.17 -5.51
CA TRP A 284 5.18 12.74 -4.75
C TRP A 284 5.47 14.20 -5.12
N GLN A 285 5.29 14.56 -6.39
CA GLN A 285 5.62 15.89 -6.90
C GLN A 285 4.59 16.92 -6.47
N GLY A 286 3.30 16.57 -6.48
CA GLY A 286 2.24 17.38 -5.88
C GLY A 286 2.36 17.53 -4.38
N PHE A 287 2.72 16.42 -3.73
CA PHE A 287 2.93 16.38 -2.30
C PHE A 287 4.04 17.32 -1.83
N TYR A 288 5.17 17.32 -2.55
CA TYR A 288 6.28 18.26 -2.35
C TYR A 288 5.91 19.69 -2.74
N GLY A 289 5.11 19.88 -3.79
CA GLY A 289 4.80 21.18 -4.39
C GLY A 289 5.82 21.58 -5.47
N ILE A 290 5.73 22.83 -5.95
CA ILE A 290 6.59 23.28 -7.07
C ILE A 290 8.06 23.42 -6.65
N HIS A 291 8.31 23.94 -5.45
CA HIS A 291 9.66 24.17 -4.91
C HIS A 291 9.67 23.97 -3.39
N ASN A 292 10.86 24.04 -2.77
CA ASN A 292 11.04 23.63 -1.38
C ASN A 292 10.26 24.48 -0.37
N GLU A 293 9.92 25.71 -0.72
CA GLU A 293 9.12 26.61 0.10
C GLU A 293 7.61 26.35 -0.05
N ASP A 294 7.16 25.67 -1.13
CA ASP A 294 5.76 25.37 -1.36
C ASP A 294 5.26 24.32 -0.35
N ARG A 295 5.63 23.03 -0.45
CA ARG A 295 5.29 21.97 0.54
C ARG A 295 3.82 21.93 1.00
N ARG A 296 2.90 22.47 0.19
CA ARG A 296 1.48 22.59 0.55
C ARG A 296 0.80 21.23 0.74
N GLY A 297 1.15 20.24 -0.08
CA GLY A 297 0.67 18.87 0.05
C GLY A 297 1.08 18.25 1.38
N PHE A 298 2.36 18.36 1.73
CA PHE A 298 2.86 17.85 3.01
C PHE A 298 2.17 18.53 4.21
N ARG A 299 2.01 19.86 4.22
CA ARG A 299 1.30 20.57 5.31
C ARG A 299 -0.17 20.17 5.43
N ALA A 300 -0.85 19.97 4.31
CA ALA A 300 -2.20 19.44 4.32
C ALA A 300 -2.25 18.01 4.88
N PHE A 301 -1.31 17.16 4.48
CA PHE A 301 -1.21 15.80 5.01
C PHE A 301 -0.97 15.77 6.52
N GLN A 302 -0.07 16.61 7.05
CA GLN A 302 0.10 16.78 8.50
C GLN A 302 -1.22 17.16 9.19
N THR A 303 -2.03 18.01 8.54
CA THR A 303 -3.37 18.38 9.04
C THR A 303 -4.34 17.21 9.01
N ILE A 304 -4.33 16.40 7.95
CA ILE A 304 -5.15 15.19 7.82
C ILE A 304 -4.79 14.19 8.92
N VAL A 305 -3.51 13.87 9.10
CA VAL A 305 -3.00 12.95 10.14
C VAL A 305 -3.42 13.43 11.53
N ARG A 306 -3.27 14.73 11.82
CA ARG A 306 -3.71 15.31 13.09
C ARG A 306 -5.22 15.14 13.29
N ARG A 307 -6.05 15.46 12.29
CA ARG A 307 -7.51 15.34 12.37
C ARG A 307 -7.97 13.89 12.55
N LEU A 308 -7.32 12.93 11.90
CA LEU A 308 -7.60 11.50 12.10
C LEU A 308 -7.31 11.07 13.54
N LYS A 309 -6.17 11.51 14.10
CA LYS A 309 -5.82 11.26 15.51
C LYS A 309 -6.81 11.93 16.47
N GLU A 310 -7.29 13.13 16.17
CA GLU A 310 -8.31 13.81 16.99
C GLU A 310 -9.67 13.10 16.93
N ARG A 311 -10.01 12.49 15.78
CA ARG A 311 -11.26 11.74 15.60
C ARG A 311 -11.26 10.41 16.37
N ASP A 312 -10.12 9.74 16.43
CA ASP A 312 -9.94 8.44 17.11
C ASP A 312 -8.74 8.47 18.07
N PRO A 313 -8.84 9.20 19.20
CA PRO A 313 -7.69 9.50 20.07
C PRO A 313 -7.09 8.29 20.78
N ASN A 314 -7.85 7.20 20.88
CA ASN A 314 -7.45 5.95 21.54
C ASN A 314 -7.24 4.80 20.53
N SER A 315 -7.27 5.09 19.22
CA SER A 315 -7.14 4.10 18.14
C SER A 315 -8.12 2.92 18.30
N GLU A 316 -9.36 3.20 18.69
CA GLU A 316 -10.37 2.17 18.95
C GLU A 316 -11.07 1.71 17.67
N ARG A 317 -11.10 2.56 16.65
CA ARG A 317 -11.86 2.34 15.40
C ARG A 317 -10.98 2.13 14.20
N SER A 318 -9.77 2.67 14.22
CA SER A 318 -8.89 2.72 13.06
C SER A 318 -7.42 2.52 13.44
N GLN A 319 -6.62 2.06 12.48
CA GLN A 319 -5.19 1.83 12.70
C GLN A 319 -4.41 1.97 11.39
N TRP A 320 -3.25 2.65 11.46
CA TRP A 320 -2.34 2.71 10.32
C TRP A 320 -1.76 1.34 9.99
N ARG A 321 -1.76 0.99 8.69
CA ARG A 321 -1.23 -0.26 8.14
C ARG A 321 -0.50 -0.01 6.83
N LYS A 322 0.53 -0.82 6.57
CA LYS A 322 1.10 -0.97 5.24
C LYS A 322 0.08 -1.58 4.30
N CYS A 323 0.21 -1.32 3.00
CA CYS A 323 -0.70 -1.90 2.02
C CYS A 323 -0.63 -3.44 2.01
N SER A 324 0.56 -4.00 2.19
CA SER A 324 0.80 -5.45 2.31
C SER A 324 0.10 -6.06 3.52
N GLU A 325 0.07 -5.37 4.66
CA GLU A 325 -0.66 -5.83 5.85
C GLU A 325 -2.16 -5.91 5.59
N ILE A 326 -2.72 -4.93 4.88
CA ILE A 326 -4.14 -4.90 4.49
C ILE A 326 -4.45 -6.08 3.56
N THR A 327 -3.66 -6.24 2.50
CA THR A 327 -3.91 -7.27 1.48
C THR A 327 -3.64 -8.67 2.01
N ASN A 328 -2.59 -8.86 2.82
CA ASN A 328 -2.30 -10.16 3.44
C ASN A 328 -3.42 -10.59 4.39
N TYR A 329 -4.03 -9.66 5.14
CA TYR A 329 -5.18 -9.99 5.98
C TYR A 329 -6.40 -10.39 5.14
N ALA A 330 -6.66 -9.70 4.03
CA ALA A 330 -7.73 -10.08 3.09
C ALA A 330 -7.50 -11.48 2.49
N ILE A 331 -6.26 -11.78 2.08
CA ILE A 331 -5.83 -13.09 1.58
C ILE A 331 -6.02 -14.17 2.66
N ALA A 332 -5.55 -13.93 3.87
CA ALA A 332 -5.68 -14.88 4.99
C ALA A 332 -7.14 -15.17 5.31
N ARG A 333 -8.00 -14.15 5.29
CA ARG A 333 -9.46 -14.30 5.49
C ARG A 333 -10.10 -15.11 4.37
N GLU A 334 -9.75 -14.85 3.11
CA GLU A 334 -10.35 -15.53 1.96
C GLU A 334 -9.94 -17.01 1.88
N MET A 335 -8.70 -17.32 2.24
CA MET A 335 -8.14 -18.67 2.11
C MET A 335 -8.33 -19.55 3.35
N ALA A 336 -8.83 -18.99 4.46
CA ALA A 336 -9.01 -19.73 5.71
C ALA A 336 -10.22 -20.67 5.68
N ASP A 337 -10.05 -21.86 6.26
CA ASP A 337 -11.13 -22.80 6.57
C ASP A 337 -11.47 -22.73 8.06
N VAL A 338 -12.76 -22.63 8.39
CA VAL A 338 -13.26 -22.50 9.76
C VAL A 338 -14.26 -23.61 10.06
N LYS A 339 -13.95 -24.44 11.04
CA LYS A 339 -14.84 -25.50 11.54
C LYS A 339 -15.20 -25.25 12.99
N VAL A 340 -16.49 -25.36 13.30
CA VAL A 340 -17.02 -25.13 14.64
C VAL A 340 -17.70 -26.40 15.12
N GLU A 341 -17.20 -26.95 16.23
CA GLU A 341 -17.74 -28.12 16.91
C GLU A 341 -17.96 -27.76 18.38
N GLU A 342 -19.22 -27.52 18.76
CA GLU A 342 -19.61 -27.07 20.10
C GLU A 342 -18.87 -25.79 20.54
N GLN A 343 -17.87 -25.93 21.41
CA GLN A 343 -17.05 -24.86 21.99
C GLN A 343 -15.61 -24.86 21.43
N ILE A 344 -15.36 -25.64 20.39
CA ILE A 344 -14.04 -25.75 19.75
C ILE A 344 -14.15 -25.19 18.33
N ILE A 345 -13.26 -24.27 17.99
CA ILE A 345 -13.08 -23.75 16.64
C ILE A 345 -11.75 -24.30 16.14
N THR A 346 -11.78 -24.99 15.01
CA THR A 346 -10.57 -25.43 14.31
C THR A 346 -10.40 -24.60 13.05
N LEU A 347 -9.23 -24.00 12.90
CA LEU A 347 -8.87 -23.17 11.77
C LEU A 347 -7.77 -23.86 10.97
N ASN A 348 -7.90 -23.82 9.64
CA ASN A 348 -6.76 -23.98 8.74
C ASN A 348 -6.50 -22.62 8.08
N LEU A 349 -5.30 -22.08 8.30
CA LEU A 349 -4.89 -20.74 7.87
C LEU A 349 -3.70 -20.87 6.92
N PRO A 350 -3.90 -21.07 5.60
CA PRO A 350 -2.79 -21.17 4.64
C PRO A 350 -1.82 -19.99 4.67
N VAL A 351 -2.34 -18.80 4.94
CA VAL A 351 -1.58 -17.57 5.14
C VAL A 351 -1.79 -17.12 6.58
N GLN A 352 -0.70 -16.99 7.33
CA GLN A 352 -0.73 -16.54 8.72
C GLN A 352 -0.45 -15.05 8.78
N VAL A 353 -1.31 -14.30 9.47
CA VAL A 353 -1.18 -12.85 9.65
C VAL A 353 -1.25 -12.49 11.13
N PRO A 354 -0.55 -11.43 11.58
CA PRO A 354 -0.66 -10.97 12.95
C PRO A 354 -2.09 -10.53 13.28
N GLU A 355 -2.43 -10.61 14.56
CA GLU A 355 -3.70 -10.06 15.09
C GLU A 355 -4.95 -10.62 14.38
N PHE A 356 -4.86 -11.86 13.92
CA PHE A 356 -5.97 -12.56 13.30
C PHE A 356 -7.16 -12.55 14.26
N THR A 357 -8.29 -12.00 13.80
CA THR A 357 -9.41 -11.68 14.69
C THR A 357 -10.64 -12.50 14.32
N LEU A 358 -11.16 -13.26 15.27
CA LEU A 358 -12.45 -13.91 15.18
C LEU A 358 -13.52 -13.02 15.83
N ARG A 359 -14.72 -13.07 15.27
CA ARG A 359 -15.93 -12.46 15.83
C ARG A 359 -16.92 -13.57 16.14
N LEU A 360 -17.27 -13.67 17.42
CA LEU A 360 -18.16 -14.71 17.96
C LEU A 360 -19.50 -14.09 18.35
N ARG A 361 -20.59 -14.79 18.04
CA ARG A 361 -21.97 -14.43 18.42
C ARG A 361 -22.70 -15.65 18.97
N ASP A 362 -23.85 -15.42 19.60
CA ASP A 362 -24.72 -16.46 20.17
C ASP A 362 -23.99 -17.36 21.19
N ILE A 363 -23.07 -16.78 21.98
CA ILE A 363 -22.35 -17.45 23.07
C ILE A 363 -21.87 -16.42 24.11
N THR A 364 -21.94 -16.80 25.40
CA THR A 364 -21.42 -15.98 26.51
C THR A 364 -20.03 -16.46 26.87
N VAL A 365 -19.00 -15.82 26.29
CA VAL A 365 -17.60 -16.22 26.48
C VAL A 365 -17.08 -15.79 27.85
N THR A 366 -16.55 -16.72 28.63
CA THR A 366 -15.88 -16.46 29.92
C THR A 366 -14.37 -16.62 29.84
N GLY A 367 -13.87 -17.34 28.84
CA GLY A 367 -12.45 -17.55 28.61
C GLY A 367 -12.21 -18.07 27.19
N VAL A 368 -10.99 -17.86 26.70
CA VAL A 368 -10.54 -18.35 25.38
C VAL A 368 -9.15 -18.92 25.51
N LYS A 369 -8.88 -20.06 24.86
CA LYS A 369 -7.53 -20.61 24.71
C LYS A 369 -7.19 -20.81 23.25
N ILE A 370 -5.97 -20.44 22.86
CA ILE A 370 -5.40 -20.69 21.53
C ILE A 370 -4.34 -21.77 21.68
N ASN A 371 -4.56 -22.94 21.08
CA ASN A 371 -3.68 -24.11 21.22
C ASN A 371 -3.33 -24.42 22.70
N GLY A 372 -4.33 -24.33 23.57
CA GLY A 372 -4.19 -24.53 25.02
C GLY A 372 -3.65 -23.34 25.82
N LYS A 373 -3.14 -22.27 25.17
CA LYS A 373 -2.66 -21.05 25.83
C LYS A 373 -3.83 -20.09 26.09
N PRO A 374 -4.13 -19.69 27.35
CA PRO A 374 -5.22 -18.77 27.64
C PRO A 374 -4.95 -17.35 27.13
N LEU A 375 -6.00 -16.70 26.62
CA LEU A 375 -5.98 -15.28 26.28
C LEU A 375 -6.40 -14.41 27.47
N THR A 376 -5.94 -13.17 27.48
CA THR A 376 -6.31 -12.19 28.51
C THR A 376 -7.61 -11.48 28.15
N PRO A 377 -8.57 -11.30 29.07
CA PRO A 377 -9.73 -10.44 28.80
C PRO A 377 -9.33 -8.97 28.70
N ALA A 378 -9.68 -8.33 27.59
CA ALA A 378 -9.63 -6.87 27.45
C ALA A 378 -10.92 -6.27 28.03
N LEU A 379 -10.80 -5.24 28.88
CA LEU A 379 -11.94 -4.60 29.54
C LEU A 379 -12.51 -3.43 28.73
N THR A 380 -11.75 -2.91 27.77
CA THR A 380 -12.13 -1.80 26.90
C THR A 380 -11.70 -2.09 25.47
N ARG A 381 -12.30 -1.39 24.51
CA ARG A 381 -11.93 -1.49 23.09
C ARG A 381 -10.49 -1.01 22.85
N ALA A 382 -10.05 0.05 23.52
CA ALA A 382 -8.66 0.49 23.47
C ALA A 382 -7.66 -0.57 23.98
N ALA A 383 -8.05 -1.39 24.97
CA ALA A 383 -7.21 -2.47 25.50
C ALA A 383 -7.26 -3.75 24.65
N PHE A 384 -8.14 -3.83 23.65
CA PHE A 384 -8.21 -4.97 22.75
C PHE A 384 -7.00 -4.98 21.80
N GLN A 385 -6.19 -6.02 21.92
CA GLN A 385 -4.93 -6.20 21.19
C GLN A 385 -4.64 -7.68 20.98
N ASP A 386 -3.52 -8.01 20.33
CA ASP A 386 -3.12 -9.39 20.14
C ASP A 386 -3.02 -10.16 21.47
N GLY A 387 -3.47 -11.42 21.47
CA GLY A 387 -3.48 -12.26 22.66
C GLY A 387 -4.59 -11.94 23.66
N THR A 388 -5.62 -11.20 23.24
CA THR A 388 -6.76 -10.83 24.09
C THR A 388 -8.10 -11.23 23.47
N PHE A 389 -9.15 -11.24 24.30
CA PHE A 389 -10.53 -11.25 23.84
C PHE A 389 -11.32 -10.11 24.49
N TYR A 390 -12.22 -9.49 23.73
CA TYR A 390 -13.02 -8.35 24.15
C TYR A 390 -14.50 -8.64 23.94
N ARG A 391 -15.33 -8.34 24.95
CA ARG A 391 -16.79 -8.51 24.87
C ARG A 391 -17.44 -7.15 24.67
N ASP A 392 -18.23 -7.04 23.60
CA ASP A 392 -19.02 -5.87 23.25
C ASP A 392 -20.47 -6.30 23.03
N GLY A 393 -21.28 -6.18 24.08
CA GLY A 393 -22.67 -6.67 24.08
C GLY A 393 -22.77 -8.18 23.83
N ASP A 394 -23.43 -8.56 22.73
CA ASP A 394 -23.63 -9.94 22.26
C ASP A 394 -22.47 -10.47 21.40
N VAL A 395 -21.48 -9.62 21.11
CA VAL A 395 -20.30 -9.96 20.31
C VAL A 395 -19.10 -10.18 21.22
N THR A 396 -18.32 -11.21 20.92
CA THR A 396 -16.95 -11.36 21.47
C THR A 396 -15.94 -11.34 20.33
N LEU A 397 -14.97 -10.44 20.41
CA LEU A 397 -13.82 -10.40 19.52
C LEU A 397 -12.68 -11.18 20.17
N VAL A 398 -11.97 -11.98 19.39
CA VAL A 398 -10.83 -12.79 19.83
C VAL A 398 -9.66 -12.53 18.90
N ALA A 399 -8.57 -11.97 19.40
CA ALA A 399 -7.39 -11.63 18.59
C ALA A 399 -6.17 -12.45 19.00
N PHE A 400 -5.49 -13.04 18.02
CA PHE A 400 -4.26 -13.79 18.23
C PHE A 400 -3.41 -13.85 16.95
N THR A 401 -2.10 -13.95 17.10
CA THR A 401 -1.18 -14.25 16.00
C THR A 401 -1.00 -15.78 15.91
N PRO A 402 -1.38 -16.42 14.80
CA PRO A 402 -1.25 -17.86 14.64
C PRO A 402 0.22 -18.28 14.47
N GLU A 403 0.70 -19.16 15.35
CA GLU A 403 2.05 -19.75 15.27
C GLU A 403 2.14 -20.89 14.24
N ASN A 404 1.00 -21.44 13.80
CA ASN A 404 0.91 -22.58 12.90
C ASN A 404 -0.28 -22.43 11.96
N GLN A 405 -0.25 -23.11 10.81
CA GLN A 405 -1.38 -23.17 9.87
C GLN A 405 -2.64 -23.74 10.52
N ASN A 406 -2.53 -24.79 11.33
CA ASN A 406 -3.67 -25.35 12.05
C ASN A 406 -3.74 -24.75 13.45
N VAL A 407 -4.89 -24.15 13.78
CA VAL A 407 -5.13 -23.51 15.07
C VAL A 407 -6.38 -24.09 15.70
N ARG A 408 -6.28 -24.45 16.97
CA ARG A 408 -7.40 -24.83 17.81
C ARG A 408 -7.73 -23.70 18.77
N VAL A 409 -8.97 -23.22 18.74
CA VAL A 409 -9.49 -22.22 19.68
C VAL A 409 -10.55 -22.90 20.56
N GLU A 410 -10.37 -22.84 21.86
CA GLU A 410 -11.30 -23.39 22.85
C GLU A 410 -12.00 -22.25 23.56
N ILE A 411 -13.34 -22.29 23.57
CA ILE A 411 -14.20 -21.27 24.15
C ILE A 411 -14.76 -21.78 25.47
N GLU A 412 -14.41 -21.13 26.56
CA GLU A 412 -15.07 -21.36 27.85
C GLU A 412 -16.33 -20.49 27.89
N SER A 413 -17.47 -21.07 28.23
CA SER A 413 -18.75 -20.36 28.28
C SER A 413 -19.66 -20.85 29.41
N HIS A 414 -20.61 -20.01 29.80
CA HIS A 414 -21.67 -20.32 30.77
C HIS A 414 -22.88 -21.00 30.14
#